data_AF-A0A1W1VZQ4-F1
#
_entry.id   AF-A0A1W1VZQ4-F1
#
_cell.length_a   1.000
_cell.length_b   1.000
_cell.length_c   1.000
_cell.angle_alpha   90.00
_cell.angle_beta   90.00
_cell.angle_gamma   90.00
#
_symmetry.space_group_name_H-M   'P 1'
#
loop_
_entity.id
_entity.type
_entity.pdbx_description
1 polymer ?
#
loop_
_entity_poly.entity_id
_entity_poly.type
_entity_poly.pdbx_seq_one_letter_code
_entity_poly.pdbx_strand_id
1 'polypeptide(L)'
;MISNIIILDQPTALSHTRTHELKIWPACFEAVQSGAKTFDVRENDRNYQVGDAVQLQEYEPESETYSGRSVARWISYVLQGGAFGLQDGWCVLGLSELRPLPPGVSDTRLW
;
A
#
# COMPACT_ATOMS: atom_id res chain seq x y z
N MET A 1 29.48 39.06 3.00
CA MET A 1 28.01 39.07 3.01
C MET A 1 27.55 37.64 3.21
N ILE A 2 26.99 37.38 4.37
CA ILE A 2 26.56 36.08 4.88
C ILE A 2 25.22 35.72 4.24
N SER A 3 25.22 34.78 3.29
CA SER A 3 24.00 34.17 2.79
C SER A 3 23.62 32.99 3.68
N ASN A 4 22.74 33.26 4.64
CA ASN A 4 21.97 32.24 5.33
C ASN A 4 21.09 31.51 4.31
N ILE A 5 21.46 30.29 3.92
CA ILE A 5 20.48 29.34 3.40
C ILE A 5 19.88 28.64 4.62
N ILE A 6 18.63 28.99 4.88
CA ILE A 6 17.77 28.35 5.86
C ILE A 6 17.67 26.88 5.46
N ILE A 7 18.30 25.99 6.23
CA ILE A 7 17.91 24.58 6.23
C ILE A 7 16.48 24.58 6.77
N LEU A 8 15.50 24.51 5.87
CA LEU A 8 14.15 24.16 6.26
C LEU A 8 14.25 22.74 6.81
N ASP A 9 14.11 22.62 8.13
CA ASP A 9 13.82 21.38 8.82
C ASP A 9 12.67 20.70 8.07
N GLN A 10 13.00 19.77 7.18
CA GLN A 10 12.03 18.80 6.71
C GLN A 10 11.94 17.82 7.87
N PRO A 11 10.81 17.73 8.60
CA PRO A 11 10.65 16.61 9.48
C PRO A 11 10.66 15.36 8.58
N THR A 12 11.81 14.70 8.50
CA THR A 12 11.94 13.26 8.24
C THR A 12 11.26 12.56 9.40
N ALA A 13 9.94 12.73 9.49
CA ALA A 13 9.13 11.92 10.36
C ALA A 13 9.23 10.52 9.78
N LEU A 14 9.97 9.67 10.47
CA LEU A 14 9.97 8.23 10.30
C LEU A 14 8.51 7.80 10.22
N SER A 15 7.96 7.66 9.00
CA SER A 15 6.61 7.16 8.82
C SER A 15 6.68 5.72 9.27
N HIS A 16 6.12 5.44 10.45
CA HIS A 16 6.09 4.08 10.97
C HIS A 16 5.34 3.23 9.95
N THR A 17 6.07 2.46 9.14
CA THR A 17 5.51 1.56 8.15
C THR A 17 4.62 0.58 8.90
N ARG A 18 3.30 0.63 8.67
CA ARG A 18 2.39 -0.37 9.22
C ARG A 18 2.26 -1.52 8.24
N THR A 19 2.25 -2.74 8.76
CA THR A 19 1.93 -3.93 7.99
C THR A 19 0.50 -4.34 8.34
N HIS A 20 -0.35 -4.46 7.32
CA HIS A 20 -1.75 -4.86 7.45
C HIS A 20 -1.91 -6.30 6.97
N GLU A 21 -2.28 -7.20 7.87
CA GLU A 21 -2.64 -8.57 7.51
C GLU A 21 -4.08 -8.63 7.01
N LEU A 22 -4.26 -9.09 5.78
CA LEU A 22 -5.53 -9.02 5.08
C LEU A 22 -5.84 -10.34 4.38
N LYS A 23 -7.09 -10.78 4.44
CA LYS A 23 -7.58 -11.89 3.62
C LYS A 23 -7.65 -11.48 2.15
N ILE A 24 -7.44 -12.45 1.26
CA ILE A 24 -7.69 -12.34 -0.18
C ILE A 24 -8.20 -13.68 -0.72
N TRP A 25 -9.19 -13.65 -1.61
CA TRP A 25 -9.72 -14.88 -2.21
C TRP A 25 -8.77 -15.48 -3.25
N PRO A 26 -8.84 -16.79 -3.53
CA PRO A 26 -7.86 -17.48 -4.37
C PRO A 26 -7.65 -16.86 -5.76
N ALA A 27 -8.73 -16.53 -6.47
CA ALA A 27 -8.61 -15.92 -7.81
C ALA A 27 -7.92 -14.55 -7.77
N CYS A 28 -8.19 -13.75 -6.75
CA CYS A 28 -7.52 -12.46 -6.54
C CYS A 28 -6.07 -12.66 -6.08
N PHE A 29 -5.79 -13.67 -5.27
CA PHE A 29 -4.44 -14.01 -4.82
C PHE A 29 -3.53 -14.32 -6.02
N GLU A 30 -3.96 -15.22 -6.91
CA GLU A 30 -3.20 -15.56 -8.12
C GLU A 30 -2.97 -14.34 -9.02
N ALA A 31 -3.98 -13.48 -9.16
CA ALA A 31 -3.87 -12.26 -9.96
C ALA A 31 -2.87 -11.25 -9.35
N VAL A 32 -2.84 -11.10 -8.02
CA VAL A 32 -1.85 -10.24 -7.34
C VAL A 32 -0.45 -10.85 -7.35
N GLN A 33 -0.36 -12.17 -7.14
CA GLN A 33 0.90 -12.93 -7.12
C GLN A 33 1.58 -12.90 -8.49
N SER A 34 0.83 -12.99 -9.58
CA SER A 34 1.35 -12.87 -10.95
C SER A 34 1.63 -11.43 -11.40
N GLY A 35 1.20 -10.43 -10.61
CA GLY A 35 1.32 -9.01 -10.96
C GLY A 35 0.25 -8.51 -11.93
N ALA A 36 -0.68 -9.36 -12.39
CA ALA A 36 -1.78 -8.96 -13.25
C ALA A 36 -2.77 -8.00 -12.56
N LYS A 37 -2.93 -8.14 -11.24
CA LYS A 37 -3.75 -7.26 -10.39
C LYS A 37 -2.86 -6.45 -9.46
N THR A 38 -2.64 -5.19 -9.81
CA THR A 38 -1.80 -4.25 -9.05
C THR A 38 -2.62 -3.33 -8.14
N PHE A 39 -3.83 -3.74 -7.74
CA PHE A 39 -4.69 -2.95 -6.86
C PHE A 39 -5.62 -3.82 -6.02
N ASP A 40 -6.13 -3.29 -4.91
CA ASP A 40 -7.16 -3.91 -4.05
C ASP A 40 -8.20 -2.86 -3.65
N VAL A 41 -9.47 -3.25 -3.48
CA VAL A 41 -10.57 -2.36 -3.09
C VAL A 41 -11.02 -2.76 -1.69
N ARG A 42 -10.99 -1.81 -0.75
CA ARG A 42 -11.20 -2.09 0.69
C ARG A 42 -12.03 -1.00 1.34
N GLU A 43 -12.80 -1.36 2.36
CA GLU A 43 -13.20 -0.40 3.39
C GLU A 43 -11.94 0.19 4.03
N ASN A 44 -11.87 1.52 4.20
CA ASN A 44 -10.71 2.19 4.77
C ASN A 44 -10.78 2.25 6.31
N ASP A 45 -11.07 1.12 6.94
CA ASP A 45 -11.21 0.92 8.40
C ASP A 45 -9.87 0.96 9.17
N ARG A 46 -8.74 0.86 8.46
CA ARG A 46 -7.37 0.84 9.02
C ARG A 46 -6.59 2.12 8.77
N ASN A 47 -7.21 3.10 8.12
CA ASN A 47 -6.57 4.34 7.68
C ASN A 47 -5.28 4.04 6.88
N TYR A 48 -5.41 3.28 5.79
CA TYR A 48 -4.29 2.85 4.95
C TYR A 48 -3.52 4.04 4.38
N GLN A 49 -2.18 3.98 4.42
CA GLN A 49 -1.31 5.04 3.92
C GLN A 49 -0.38 4.54 2.82
N VAL A 50 0.05 5.45 1.94
CA VAL A 50 1.18 5.18 1.05
C VAL A 50 2.42 4.87 1.89
N GLY A 51 3.15 3.82 1.52
CA GLY A 51 4.33 3.34 2.26
C GLY A 51 4.03 2.31 3.34
N ASP A 52 2.75 2.03 3.64
CA ASP A 52 2.36 0.84 4.39
C ASP A 52 2.59 -0.44 3.56
N ALA A 53 2.69 -1.58 4.23
CA ALA A 53 2.70 -2.90 3.62
C ALA A 53 1.38 -3.63 3.85
N VAL A 54 0.96 -4.44 2.89
CA VAL A 54 -0.13 -5.41 3.05
C VAL A 54 0.44 -6.82 2.94
N GLN A 55 0.10 -7.66 3.89
CA GLN A 55 0.34 -9.10 3.85
C GLN A 55 -0.97 -9.78 3.47
N LEU A 56 -1.14 -10.07 2.18
CA LEU A 56 -2.34 -10.67 1.64
C LEU A 56 -2.25 -12.19 1.85
N GLN A 57 -3.12 -12.73 2.70
CA GLN A 57 -3.18 -14.14 3.06
C GLN A 57 -4.34 -14.78 2.30
N GLU A 58 -4.03 -15.81 1.52
CA GLU A 58 -5.06 -16.51 0.77
C GLU A 58 -6.02 -17.21 1.71
N TYR A 59 -7.31 -16.93 1.51
CA TYR A 59 -8.41 -17.43 2.32
C TYR A 59 -9.52 -17.96 1.41
N GLU A 60 -9.86 -19.24 1.58
CA GLU A 60 -10.95 -19.90 0.88
C GLU A 60 -12.28 -19.63 1.60
N PRO A 61 -13.20 -18.84 1.01
CA PRO A 61 -14.46 -18.53 1.66
C PRO A 61 -15.40 -19.74 1.82
N GLU A 62 -15.33 -20.75 0.95
CA GLU A 62 -16.24 -21.90 1.04
C GLU A 62 -15.91 -22.82 2.23
N SER A 63 -14.62 -23.07 2.47
CA SER A 63 -14.14 -23.88 3.58
C SER A 63 -13.77 -23.07 4.82
N GLU A 64 -13.84 -21.73 4.74
CA GLU A 64 -13.44 -20.78 5.78
C GLU A 64 -11.99 -20.95 6.30
N THR A 65 -11.09 -21.47 5.46
CA THR A 65 -9.71 -21.79 5.84
C THR A 65 -8.68 -20.96 5.10
N TYR A 66 -7.53 -20.74 5.75
CA TYR A 66 -6.33 -20.24 5.08
C TYR A 66 -5.62 -21.41 4.38
N SER A 67 -5.13 -21.19 3.16
CA SER A 67 -4.30 -22.18 2.47
C SER A 67 -2.86 -22.22 3.00
N GLY A 68 -2.45 -21.20 3.75
CA GLY A 68 -1.07 -20.97 4.18
C GLY A 68 -0.24 -20.15 3.19
N ARG A 69 -0.76 -19.86 1.98
CA ARG A 69 -0.09 -19.00 1.01
C ARG A 69 -0.30 -17.53 1.34
N SER A 70 0.72 -16.72 1.08
CA SER A 70 0.66 -15.28 1.33
C SER A 70 1.56 -14.51 0.36
N VAL A 71 1.20 -13.24 0.09
CA VAL A 71 1.96 -12.34 -0.77
C VAL A 71 2.04 -10.95 -0.13
N ALA A 72 3.26 -10.40 -0.05
CA ALA A 72 3.50 -9.07 0.48
C ALA A 72 3.53 -8.03 -0.65
N ARG A 73 2.88 -6.89 -0.43
CA ARG A 73 2.90 -5.73 -1.34
C ARG A 73 2.99 -4.44 -0.55
N TRP A 74 3.60 -3.43 -1.14
CA TRP A 74 3.58 -2.05 -0.65
C TRP A 74 2.37 -1.32 -1.19
N ILE A 75 1.76 -0.47 -0.37
CA ILE A 75 0.75 0.48 -0.82
C ILE A 75 1.47 1.64 -1.50
N SER A 76 1.39 1.70 -2.83
CA SER A 76 1.99 2.75 -3.65
C SER A 76 1.07 3.92 -3.94
N TYR A 77 -0.23 3.71 -3.76
CA TYR A 77 -1.24 4.74 -3.96
C TYR A 77 -2.48 4.44 -3.11
N VAL A 78 -3.21 5.48 -2.70
CA VAL A 78 -4.51 5.34 -2.04
C VAL A 78 -5.49 6.30 -2.71
N LEU A 79 -6.52 5.76 -3.38
CA LEU A 79 -7.66 6.53 -3.85
C LEU A 79 -8.75 6.47 -2.78
N GLN A 80 -9.12 7.61 -2.20
CA GLN A 80 -10.22 7.67 -1.23
C GLN A 80 -11.58 7.64 -1.94
N GLY A 81 -12.56 7.05 -1.27
CA GLY A 81 -13.96 7.02 -1.67
C GLY A 81 -14.65 8.38 -1.61
N GLY A 82 -15.91 8.39 -2.01
CA GLY A 82 -16.72 9.60 -2.14
C GLY A 82 -16.58 10.29 -3.51
N ALA A 83 -15.78 9.73 -4.41
CA ALA A 83 -15.56 10.24 -5.77
C ALA A 83 -15.34 9.10 -6.77
N PHE A 84 -15.41 9.41 -8.07
CA PHE A 84 -15.09 8.47 -9.17
C PHE A 84 -15.89 7.16 -9.17
N GLY A 85 -17.09 7.15 -8.57
CA GLY A 85 -17.92 5.96 -8.43
C GLY A 85 -17.51 5.03 -7.29
N LEU A 86 -16.55 5.43 -6.46
CA LEU A 86 -16.16 4.72 -5.24
C LEU A 86 -16.98 5.22 -4.05
N GLN A 87 -17.63 4.29 -3.35
CA GLN A 87 -18.45 4.60 -2.18
C GLN A 87 -17.63 5.30 -1.08
N ASP A 88 -18.24 6.24 -0.37
CA ASP A 88 -17.63 6.87 0.80
C ASP A 88 -17.23 5.83 1.87
N GLY A 89 -16.10 6.07 2.55
CA GLY A 89 -15.51 5.11 3.49
C GLY A 89 -14.74 3.94 2.86
N TRP A 90 -14.79 3.76 1.54
CA TRP A 90 -13.97 2.80 0.81
C TRP A 90 -12.72 3.44 0.22
N CYS A 91 -11.75 2.63 -0.19
CA CYS A 91 -10.54 3.05 -0.87
C CYS A 91 -10.09 2.03 -1.91
N VAL A 92 -9.27 2.49 -2.86
CA VAL A 92 -8.48 1.61 -3.73
C VAL A 92 -7.01 1.74 -3.33
N LEU A 93 -6.39 0.62 -3.01
CA LEU A 93 -4.97 0.50 -2.71
C LEU A 93 -4.23 0.14 -4.00
N GLY A 94 -3.33 1.00 -4.47
CA GLY A 94 -2.33 0.62 -5.46
C GLY A 94 -1.28 -0.26 -4.81
N LEU A 95 -0.96 -1.40 -5.42
CA LEU A 95 -0.03 -2.40 -4.90
C LEU A 95 1.26 -2.43 -5.73
N SER A 96 2.40 -2.50 -5.05
CA SER A 96 3.73 -2.56 -5.65
C SER A 96 4.61 -3.61 -4.97
N GLU A 97 5.53 -4.21 -5.72
CA GLU A 97 6.58 -5.05 -5.14
C GLU A 97 7.68 -4.23 -4.46
N LEU A 98 7.95 -3.03 -4.99
CA LEU A 98 8.92 -2.10 -4.44
C LEU A 98 8.27 -1.12 -3.48
N ARG A 99 8.98 -0.78 -2.42
CA ARG A 99 8.59 0.29 -1.51
C ARG A 99 8.55 1.61 -2.29
N PRO A 100 7.45 2.39 -2.20
CA PRO A 100 7.39 3.72 -2.79
C PRO A 100 8.49 4.60 -2.22
N LEU A 101 9.07 5.43 -3.07
CA LEU A 101 10.04 6.41 -2.63
C LEU A 101 9.36 7.48 -1.76
N PRO A 102 10.06 8.04 -0.76
CA PRO A 102 9.57 9.20 -0.05
C PRO A 102 9.23 10.33 -1.03
N PRO A 103 8.22 11.17 -0.73
CA PRO A 103 7.92 12.34 -1.53
C PRO A 103 9.18 13.20 -1.76
N GLY A 104 9.42 13.62 -3.00
CA GLY A 104 10.58 14.43 -3.37
C GLY A 104 11.85 13.64 -3.71
N VAL A 105 11.85 12.31 -3.57
CA VAL A 105 12.97 11.45 -3.99
C VAL A 105 12.61 10.76 -5.33
N SER A 106 13.35 11.08 -6.40
CA SER A 106 13.14 10.51 -7.74
C SER A 106 14.34 9.75 -8.29
N ASP A 107 15.52 9.84 -7.66
CA ASP A 107 16.73 9.16 -8.13
C ASP A 107 16.96 7.86 -7.36
N THR A 108 16.97 6.74 -8.08
CA THR A 108 17.23 5.40 -7.56
C THR A 108 18.70 5.00 -7.62
N ARG A 109 19.62 5.89 -8.04
CA ARG A 109 21.05 5.60 -8.16
C ARG A 109 21.88 5.75 -6.87
N LEU A 110 21.25 5.95 -5.71
CA LEU A 110 21.95 6.24 -4.45
C LEU A 110 21.79 5.15 -3.36
N TRP A 111 21.51 3.90 -3.76
CA TRP A 111 21.58 2.70 -2.93
C TRP A 111 22.26 1.56 -3.69
#